data_AF-A0A524HIS1-F1
#
_entry.id   AF-A0A524HIS1-F1
#
_cell.length_a   1.000
_cell.length_b   1.000
_cell.length_c   1.000
_cell.angle_alpha   90.00
_cell.angle_beta   90.00
_cell.angle_gamma   90.00
#
_symmetry.space_group_name_H-M   'P 1'
#
loop_
_entity.id
_entity.type
_entity.pdbx_description
1 polymer ?
#
loop_
_entity_poly.entity_id
_entity_poly.type
_entity_poly.pdbx_seq_one_letter_code
_entity_poly.pdbx_strand_id
1 'polypeptide(L)'
;MNRRGSALLVSLVVLVALAILGVAALELADRRMEAGRREMARVRIQAVGRSALARAIARLIPDSALSLAPGEVGQLDSTVPLPGMVIVDSLTRLSFSLFQVSGTAWLTRPGGALEARDATRELIELIELQVAETVAVVTPGPLRVEGTAQVSGIDLAVATIPSCSTAARPGSAASVPATARVWVDSSSGAGMTGAPVLVLDSSISAGFLDRLPPSPLPVLAGAAVHSPFGGRLAPGPSFLGSSCDPSDALNWGDPASSAALCAAYRPIIR
;
A
#
# COMPACT_ATOMS: atom_id res chain seq x y z
N MET A 1 78.48 8.22 42.91
CA MET A 1 77.89 7.53 41.74
C MET A 1 76.36 7.70 41.71
N ASN A 2 75.90 8.71 40.97
CA ASN A 2 74.72 8.76 40.08
C ASN A 2 73.34 8.16 40.43
N ARG A 3 72.88 8.15 41.68
CA ARG A 3 71.45 7.82 41.97
C ARG A 3 70.45 8.94 41.63
N ARG A 4 70.89 10.20 41.55
CA ARG A 4 70.01 11.34 41.21
C ARG A 4 69.77 11.54 39.71
N GLY A 5 70.70 11.08 38.87
CA GLY A 5 70.57 11.18 37.40
C GLY A 5 69.65 10.11 36.79
N SER A 6 69.59 8.91 37.38
CA SER A 6 68.71 7.84 36.92
C SER A 6 67.23 8.10 37.22
N ALA A 7 66.92 8.72 38.36
CA ALA A 7 65.54 9.05 38.75
C ALA A 7 64.87 10.02 37.76
N LEU A 8 65.62 10.99 37.24
CA LEU A 8 65.13 12.01 36.30
C LEU A 8 64.91 11.44 34.88
N LEU A 9 65.77 10.52 34.45
CA LEU A 9 65.57 9.78 33.20
C LEU A 9 64.35 8.86 33.27
N VAL A 10 64.16 8.16 34.39
CA VAL A 10 63.00 7.28 34.59
C VAL A 10 61.70 8.09 34.62
N SER A 11 61.65 9.22 35.33
CA SER A 11 60.44 10.07 35.35
C SER A 11 60.11 10.65 33.98
N LEU A 12 61.12 11.02 33.18
CA LEU A 12 60.91 11.52 31.82
C LEU A 12 60.34 10.42 30.91
N VAL A 13 60.86 9.19 30.98
CA VAL A 13 60.33 8.05 30.22
C VAL A 13 58.89 7.73 30.60
N VAL A 14 58.57 7.76 31.91
CA VAL A 14 57.20 7.55 32.40
C VAL A 14 56.24 8.64 31.90
N LEU A 15 56.67 9.91 31.91
CA LEU A 15 55.87 11.01 31.36
C LEU A 15 55.60 10.84 29.87
N VAL A 16 56.60 10.45 29.09
CA VAL A 16 56.44 10.18 27.65
C VAL A 16 55.50 9.00 27.43
N ALA A 17 55.63 7.91 28.18
CA ALA A 17 54.75 6.76 28.09
C ALA A 17 53.29 7.12 28.42
N LEU A 18 53.07 7.92 29.46
CA LEU A 18 51.74 8.42 29.83
C LEU A 18 51.15 9.34 28.75
N ALA A 19 51.97 10.20 28.15
CA ALA A 19 51.53 11.05 27.04
C ALA A 19 51.11 10.22 25.81
N ILE A 20 51.88 9.20 25.44
CA ILE A 20 51.56 8.29 24.32
C ILE A 20 50.25 7.53 24.60
N LEU A 21 50.08 7.01 25.83
CA LEU A 21 48.85 6.33 26.23
C LEU A 21 47.64 7.25 26.22
N GLY A 22 47.81 8.52 26.64
CA GLY A 22 46.76 9.53 26.60
C GLY A 22 46.29 9.84 25.18
N VAL A 23 47.23 10.02 24.24
CA VAL A 23 46.89 10.25 22.82
C VAL A 23 46.21 9.02 22.22
N ALA A 24 46.72 7.81 22.48
CA ALA A 24 46.12 6.57 21.97
C ALA A 24 44.69 6.36 22.51
N ALA A 25 44.43 6.72 23.78
CA ALA A 25 43.09 6.63 24.36
C ALA A 25 42.11 7.63 23.72
N LEU A 26 42.54 8.86 23.45
CA LEU A 26 41.74 9.87 22.77
C LEU A 26 41.41 9.47 21.33
N GLU A 27 42.39 9.00 20.56
CA GLU A 27 42.13 8.50 19.21
C GLU A 27 41.17 7.31 19.18
N LEU A 28 41.31 6.39 20.14
CA LEU A 28 40.39 5.25 20.24
C LEU A 28 38.97 5.70 20.61
N ALA A 29 38.83 6.71 21.47
CA ALA A 29 37.54 7.29 21.82
C ALA A 29 36.89 7.97 20.61
N ASP A 30 37.64 8.75 19.84
CA ASP A 30 37.15 9.39 18.61
C ASP A 30 36.71 8.36 17.57
N ARG A 31 37.51 7.32 17.33
CA ARG A 31 37.14 6.23 16.40
C ARG A 31 35.86 5.52 16.84
N ARG A 32 35.66 5.30 18.13
CA ARG A 32 34.43 4.69 18.67
C ARG A 32 33.22 5.61 18.53
N MET A 33 33.39 6.90 18.78
CA MET A 33 32.32 7.88 18.62
C MET A 33 31.91 8.01 17.15
N GLU A 34 32.86 8.04 16.22
CA GLU A 34 32.57 8.04 14.79
C GLU A 34 31.87 6.75 14.34
N ALA A 35 32.33 5.59 14.81
CA ALA A 35 31.70 4.31 14.52
C ALA A 35 30.24 4.28 15.02
N GLY A 36 29.99 4.73 16.26
CA GLY A 36 28.65 4.81 16.83
C GLY A 36 27.72 5.76 16.05
N ARG A 37 28.23 6.91 15.61
CA ARG A 37 27.46 7.85 14.76
C ARG A 37 27.08 7.24 13.42
N ARG A 38 28.02 6.56 12.75
CA ARG A 38 27.74 5.89 11.46
C ARG A 38 26.70 4.78 11.61
N GLU A 39 26.78 4.01 12.69
CA GLU A 39 25.82 2.93 12.94
C GLU A 39 24.41 3.48 13.21
N MET A 40 24.29 4.53 14.03
CA MET A 40 23.00 5.19 14.26
C MET A 40 22.43 5.80 12.98
N ALA A 41 23.26 6.45 12.16
CA ALA A 41 22.84 6.99 10.86
C ALA A 41 22.32 5.88 9.93
N ARG A 42 22.98 4.71 9.94
CA ARG A 42 22.59 3.54 9.15
C ARG A 42 21.25 2.96 9.59
N VAL A 43 21.05 2.74 10.89
CA VAL A 43 19.78 2.22 11.43
C VAL A 43 18.63 3.19 11.14
N ARG A 44 18.87 4.50 11.32
CA ARG A 44 17.88 5.54 11.03
C ARG A 44 17.47 5.55 9.56
N ILE A 45 18.45 5.54 8.63
CA ILE A 45 18.13 5.60 7.20
C ILE A 45 17.41 4.33 6.73
N GLN A 46 17.73 3.16 7.30
CA GLN A 46 17.04 1.91 6.98
C GLN A 46 15.59 1.91 7.46
N ALA A 47 15.32 2.41 8.67
CA ALA A 47 13.95 2.54 9.17
C ALA A 47 13.11 3.50 8.33
N VAL A 48 13.70 4.66 7.96
CA VAL A 48 13.03 5.63 7.09
C VAL A 48 12.81 5.05 5.70
N GLY A 49 13.83 4.41 5.11
CA GLY A 49 13.75 3.78 3.79
C GLY A 49 12.62 2.75 3.71
N ARG A 50 12.54 1.85 4.70
CA ARG A 50 11.45 0.85 4.77
C ARG A 50 10.07 1.48 4.95
N SER A 51 9.94 2.49 5.82
CA SER A 51 8.65 3.16 6.02
C SER A 51 8.20 3.97 4.81
N ALA A 52 9.14 4.53 4.03
CA ALA A 52 8.85 5.23 2.79
C ALA A 52 8.45 4.23 1.70
N LEU A 53 9.19 3.13 1.55
CA LEU A 53 8.86 2.06 0.63
C LEU A 53 7.46 1.49 0.90
N ALA A 54 7.14 1.19 2.16
CA ALA A 54 5.81 0.70 2.55
C ALA A 54 4.69 1.72 2.22
N ARG A 55 4.96 3.02 2.36
CA ARG A 55 4.02 4.08 1.96
C ARG A 55 3.89 4.21 0.44
N ALA A 56 4.98 4.04 -0.30
CA ALA A 56 4.97 4.05 -1.76
C ALA A 56 4.16 2.86 -2.30
N ILE A 57 4.37 1.66 -1.75
CA ILE A 57 3.56 0.47 -2.05
C ILE A 57 2.09 0.72 -1.72
N ALA A 58 1.79 1.29 -0.55
CA ALA A 58 0.43 1.60 -0.13
C ALA A 58 -0.29 2.65 -1.00
N ARG A 59 0.43 3.45 -1.79
CA ARG A 59 -0.12 4.47 -2.70
C ARG A 59 -0.07 4.04 -4.17
N LEU A 60 0.45 2.84 -4.44
CA LEU A 60 0.55 2.32 -5.79
C LEU A 60 -0.84 2.25 -6.42
N ILE A 61 -0.99 2.87 -7.60
CA ILE A 61 -2.20 2.75 -8.41
C ILE A 61 -2.00 1.56 -9.36
N PRO A 62 -2.81 0.49 -9.27
CA PRO A 62 -2.62 -0.72 -10.08
C PRO A 62 -2.55 -0.44 -11.59
N ASP A 63 -3.40 0.45 -12.12
CA ASP A 63 -3.45 0.77 -13.54
C ASP A 63 -2.14 1.37 -14.07
N SER A 64 -1.47 2.22 -13.28
CA SER A 64 -0.18 2.80 -13.68
C SER A 64 0.97 1.81 -13.57
N ALA A 65 0.85 0.80 -12.70
CA ALA A 65 1.79 -0.32 -12.66
C ALA A 65 1.60 -1.24 -13.88
N LEU A 66 0.34 -1.56 -14.20
CA LEU A 66 -0.02 -2.47 -15.29
C LEU A 66 0.26 -1.91 -16.68
N SER A 67 0.34 -0.58 -16.83
CA SER A 67 0.69 0.07 -18.09
C SER A 67 2.18 -0.07 -18.46
N LEU A 68 3.05 -0.37 -17.49
CA LEU A 68 4.48 -0.61 -17.74
C LEU A 68 4.68 -1.89 -18.55
N ALA A 69 5.54 -1.88 -19.56
CA ALA A 69 5.98 -3.10 -20.21
C ALA A 69 6.89 -3.94 -19.27
N PRO A 70 6.96 -5.28 -19.42
CA PRO A 70 7.96 -6.07 -18.72
C PRO A 70 9.38 -5.56 -18.98
N GLY A 71 10.13 -5.30 -17.91
CA GLY A 71 11.45 -4.66 -17.91
C GLY A 71 11.44 -3.14 -17.82
N GLU A 72 10.27 -2.50 -17.94
CA GLU A 72 10.13 -1.05 -17.83
C GLU A 72 10.15 -0.58 -16.37
N VAL A 73 10.70 0.62 -16.16
CA VAL A 73 10.82 1.26 -14.85
C VAL A 73 9.89 2.48 -14.80
N GLY A 74 8.87 2.41 -13.96
CA GLY A 74 8.06 3.55 -13.55
C GLY A 74 8.65 4.25 -12.33
N GLN A 75 8.32 5.52 -12.16
CA GLN A 75 8.57 6.24 -10.91
C GLN A 75 7.34 6.16 -10.01
N LEU A 76 7.57 6.00 -8.72
CA LEU A 76 6.52 6.15 -7.73
C LEU A 76 6.57 7.57 -7.20
N ASP A 77 5.41 8.18 -6.96
CA ASP A 77 5.32 9.49 -6.33
C ASP A 77 5.89 9.39 -4.91
N SER A 78 7.18 9.71 -4.79
CA SER A 78 7.88 9.69 -3.52
C SER A 78 7.31 10.80 -2.63
N THR A 79 6.96 10.45 -1.39
CA THR A 79 6.56 11.43 -0.37
C THR A 79 7.59 12.54 -0.18
N VAL A 80 7.10 13.70 0.26
CA VAL A 80 7.89 14.87 0.68
C VAL A 80 9.04 14.42 1.61
N PRO A 81 10.30 14.63 1.22
CA PRO A 81 11.44 14.23 2.02
C PRO A 81 11.48 15.00 3.36
N LEU A 82 11.92 14.30 4.42
CA LEU A 82 12.35 14.95 5.66
C LEU A 82 13.61 15.79 5.39
N PRO A 83 13.89 16.86 6.18
CA PRO A 83 15.09 17.68 5.99
C PRO A 83 16.38 16.83 5.99
N GLY A 84 17.20 17.00 4.96
CA GLY A 84 18.46 16.27 4.78
C GLY A 84 18.30 14.82 4.32
N MET A 85 17.10 14.41 3.89
CA MET A 85 16.87 13.11 3.29
C MET A 85 16.38 13.23 1.85
N VAL A 86 16.80 12.29 1.00
CA VAL A 86 16.26 12.12 -0.35
C VAL A 86 15.80 10.68 -0.48
N ILE A 87 14.57 10.48 -0.94
CA ILE A 87 14.00 9.15 -1.18
C ILE A 87 13.63 9.09 -2.65
N VAL A 88 14.20 8.12 -3.36
CA VAL A 88 13.85 7.84 -4.75
C VAL A 88 13.23 6.46 -4.80
N ASP A 89 11.94 6.43 -5.10
CA ASP A 89 11.16 5.20 -5.22
C ASP A 89 10.90 4.92 -6.70
N SER A 90 11.09 3.67 -7.09
CA SER A 90 10.89 3.19 -8.45
C SER A 90 10.17 1.86 -8.44
N LEU A 91 9.41 1.63 -9.50
CA LEU A 91 8.68 0.41 -9.75
C LEU A 91 9.22 -0.21 -11.04
N THR A 92 9.67 -1.45 -10.99
CA THR A 92 10.08 -2.19 -12.20
C THR A 92 9.13 -3.35 -12.40
N ARG A 93 8.52 -3.47 -13.59
CA ARG A 93 7.71 -4.64 -13.91
C ARG A 93 8.63 -5.79 -14.31
N LEU A 94 8.60 -6.90 -13.58
CA LEU A 94 9.41 -8.08 -13.89
C LEU A 94 8.65 -9.08 -14.80
N SER A 95 7.35 -9.23 -14.58
CA SER A 95 6.46 -10.08 -15.38
C SER A 95 5.04 -9.48 -15.45
N PHE A 96 4.05 -10.24 -15.92
CA PHE A 96 2.67 -9.77 -16.00
C PHE A 96 2.08 -9.37 -14.63
N SER A 97 2.34 -10.14 -13.58
CA SER A 97 1.85 -9.87 -12.22
C SER A 97 2.95 -9.49 -11.22
N LEU A 98 4.23 -9.66 -11.57
CA LEU A 98 5.33 -9.46 -10.63
C LEU A 98 6.02 -8.11 -10.83
N PHE A 99 6.17 -7.37 -9.73
CA PHE A 99 6.83 -6.07 -9.71
C PHE A 99 7.91 -6.01 -8.63
N GLN A 100 8.99 -5.29 -8.92
CA GLN A 100 10.01 -4.94 -7.95
C GLN A 100 9.84 -3.47 -7.58
N VAL A 101 9.57 -3.21 -6.30
CA VAL A 101 9.56 -1.86 -5.74
C VAL A 101 10.92 -1.61 -5.12
N SER A 102 11.57 -0.52 -5.51
CA SER A 102 12.91 -0.17 -5.04
C SER A 102 12.92 1.25 -4.49
N GLY A 103 13.36 1.40 -3.25
CA GLY A 103 13.52 2.69 -2.58
C GLY A 103 14.98 2.92 -2.22
N THR A 104 15.53 4.07 -2.63
CA THR A 104 16.88 4.49 -2.22
C THR A 104 16.77 5.72 -1.33
N ALA A 105 17.27 5.63 -0.10
CA ALA A 105 17.22 6.70 0.89
C ALA A 105 18.64 7.20 1.21
N TRP A 106 18.86 8.51 1.12
CA TRP A 106 20.17 9.14 1.36
C TRP A 106 20.03 10.12 2.53
N LEU A 107 20.99 10.12 3.44
CA LEU A 107 21.10 11.10 4.53
C LEU A 107 22.30 12.01 4.25
N THR A 108 22.07 13.32 4.20
CA THR A 108 23.12 14.33 4.00
C THR A 108 23.28 15.20 5.23
N ARG A 109 24.53 15.50 5.60
CA ARG A 109 24.88 16.45 6.65
C ARG A 109 24.73 17.90 6.14
N PRO A 110 24.52 18.90 7.01
CA PRO A 110 24.73 20.31 6.65
C PRO A 110 26.08 20.49 5.92
N GLY A 111 26.05 21.06 4.72
CA GLY A 111 27.20 21.13 3.82
C GLY A 111 27.22 20.08 2.68
N GLY A 112 26.21 19.21 2.60
CA GLY A 112 25.98 18.32 1.45
C GLY A 112 26.76 17.00 1.46
N ALA A 113 27.54 16.72 2.50
CA ALA A 113 28.27 15.46 2.63
C ALA A 113 27.30 14.29 2.89
N LEU A 114 27.44 13.20 2.13
CA LEU A 114 26.68 11.97 2.32
C LEU A 114 27.11 11.29 3.62
N GLU A 115 26.17 11.12 4.55
CA GLU A 115 26.39 10.48 5.85
C GLU A 115 25.98 9.01 5.84
N ALA A 116 24.88 8.68 5.19
CA ALA A 116 24.42 7.31 5.01
C ALA A 116 23.60 7.16 3.73
N ARG A 117 23.62 5.95 3.16
CA ARG A 117 22.79 5.55 2.03
C ARG A 117 22.27 4.14 2.27
N ASP A 118 20.99 3.95 2.03
CA ASP A 118 20.36 2.63 2.04
C ASP A 118 19.55 2.42 0.76
N ALA A 119 19.50 1.18 0.30
CA ALA A 119 18.72 0.75 -0.84
C ALA A 119 17.92 -0.48 -0.43
N THR A 120 16.61 -0.30 -0.31
CA THR A 120 15.68 -1.39 0.01
C THR A 120 14.93 -1.78 -1.25
N ARG A 121 14.70 -3.08 -1.43
CA ARG A 121 13.94 -3.65 -2.54
C ARG A 121 12.93 -4.65 -2.00
N GLU A 122 11.74 -4.64 -2.57
CA GLU A 122 10.66 -5.55 -2.23
C GLU A 122 10.02 -6.07 -3.52
N LEU A 123 9.62 -7.34 -3.52
CA LEU A 123 8.88 -7.95 -4.60
C LEU A 123 7.41 -7.96 -4.21
N ILE A 124 6.57 -7.43 -5.08
CA ILE A 124 5.11 -7.46 -4.92
C ILE A 124 4.50 -8.18 -6.11
N GLU A 125 3.45 -8.94 -5.83
CA GLU A 125 2.61 -9.54 -6.85
C GLU A 125 1.28 -8.79 -6.90
N LEU A 126 0.94 -8.28 -8.07
CA LEU A 126 -0.37 -7.69 -8.33
C LEU A 126 -1.28 -8.79 -8.85
N ILE A 127 -2.37 -9.02 -8.13
CA ILE A 127 -3.33 -10.06 -8.45
C ILE A 127 -4.60 -9.36 -8.90
N GLU A 128 -4.93 -9.54 -10.17
CA GLU A 128 -6.15 -9.02 -10.74
C GLU A 128 -7.31 -9.93 -10.32
N LEU A 129 -8.21 -9.37 -9.52
CA LEU A 129 -9.44 -10.07 -9.19
C LEU A 129 -10.39 -9.98 -10.38
N GLN A 130 -10.47 -11.05 -11.16
CA GLN A 130 -11.46 -11.16 -12.21
C GLN A 130 -12.82 -11.46 -11.60
N VAL A 131 -13.53 -10.40 -11.21
CA VAL A 131 -14.97 -10.45 -10.95
C VAL A 131 -15.65 -10.38 -12.30
N ALA A 132 -16.61 -11.27 -12.56
CA ALA A 132 -17.37 -11.24 -13.81
C ALA A 132 -18.05 -9.86 -13.96
N GLU A 133 -17.57 -9.04 -14.91
CA GLU A 133 -17.91 -7.63 -15.11
C GLU A 133 -19.39 -7.37 -15.51
N THR A 134 -20.23 -8.40 -15.53
CA THR A 134 -21.60 -8.33 -16.05
C THR A 134 -22.65 -8.74 -15.03
N VAL A 135 -22.31 -8.74 -13.73
CA VAL A 135 -23.25 -9.10 -12.65
C VAL A 135 -23.15 -8.10 -11.51
N ALA A 136 -24.28 -7.53 -11.08
CA ALA A 136 -24.29 -6.60 -9.95
C ALA A 136 -24.15 -7.30 -8.58
N VAL A 137 -24.75 -8.49 -8.42
CA VAL A 137 -24.67 -9.28 -7.18
C VAL A 137 -24.32 -10.74 -7.48
N VAL A 138 -23.27 -11.26 -6.85
CA VAL A 138 -22.94 -12.68 -6.87
C VAL A 138 -23.00 -13.22 -5.45
N THR A 139 -23.80 -14.25 -5.19
CA THR A 139 -23.89 -14.87 -3.86
C THR A 139 -23.83 -16.38 -3.96
N PRO A 140 -23.09 -17.09 -3.08
CA PRO A 140 -23.07 -18.55 -3.04
C PRO A 140 -24.30 -19.17 -2.35
N GLY A 141 -25.24 -18.35 -1.91
CA GLY A 141 -26.39 -18.75 -1.13
C GLY A 141 -27.70 -18.12 -1.60
N PRO A 142 -28.77 -18.26 -0.80
CA PRO A 142 -30.02 -17.56 -1.07
C PRO A 142 -29.83 -16.04 -1.18
N LEU A 143 -30.61 -15.40 -2.06
CA LEU A 143 -30.66 -13.95 -2.22
C LEU A 143 -32.02 -13.42 -1.78
N ARG A 144 -32.04 -12.40 -0.93
CA ARG A 144 -33.26 -11.71 -0.50
C ARG A 144 -33.09 -10.20 -0.66
N VAL A 145 -33.97 -9.58 -1.44
CA VAL A 145 -34.01 -8.13 -1.70
C VAL A 145 -35.32 -7.59 -1.12
N GLU A 146 -35.23 -6.68 -0.14
CA GLU A 146 -36.39 -6.19 0.63
C GLU A 146 -36.38 -4.68 0.80
N GLY A 147 -37.49 -4.15 1.32
CA GLY A 147 -37.62 -2.73 1.60
C GLY A 147 -37.58 -1.92 0.31
N THR A 148 -36.76 -0.88 0.27
CA THR A 148 -36.59 -0.02 -0.91
C THR A 148 -35.32 -0.33 -1.70
N ALA A 149 -34.71 -1.51 -1.49
CA ALA A 149 -33.46 -1.88 -2.14
C ALA A 149 -33.64 -2.12 -3.64
N GLN A 150 -32.75 -1.55 -4.45
CA GLN A 150 -32.74 -1.70 -5.90
C GLN A 150 -31.41 -2.33 -6.33
N VAL A 151 -31.47 -3.41 -7.09
CA VAL A 151 -30.31 -4.07 -7.69
C VAL A 151 -30.38 -3.88 -9.20
N SER A 152 -29.44 -3.13 -9.76
CA SER A 152 -29.35 -2.91 -11.20
C SER A 152 -28.12 -3.60 -11.75
N GLY A 153 -28.32 -4.58 -12.63
CA GLY A 153 -27.29 -5.19 -13.46
C GLY A 153 -26.83 -4.30 -14.63
N ILE A 154 -27.41 -3.11 -14.79
CA ILE A 154 -26.96 -2.16 -15.79
C ILE A 154 -25.71 -1.47 -15.24
N ASP A 155 -24.57 -1.74 -15.88
CA ASP A 155 -23.34 -1.00 -15.65
C ASP A 155 -23.49 0.38 -16.31
N LEU A 156 -23.62 1.43 -15.49
CA LEU A 156 -23.75 2.79 -15.96
C LEU A 156 -22.37 3.37 -16.21
N ALA A 157 -22.06 3.59 -17.48
CA ALA A 157 -20.85 4.26 -17.89
C ALA A 157 -20.72 5.64 -17.23
N VAL A 158 -19.67 5.82 -16.45
CA VAL A 158 -19.27 7.14 -15.96
C VAL A 158 -18.44 7.80 -17.06
N ALA A 159 -19.07 8.69 -17.84
CA ALA A 159 -18.49 9.37 -19.02
C ALA A 159 -17.20 10.16 -18.76
N THR A 160 -16.73 10.19 -17.52
CA THR A 160 -15.72 11.10 -17.02
C THR A 160 -14.43 10.39 -16.59
N ILE A 161 -14.39 9.04 -16.63
CA ILE A 161 -13.19 8.22 -16.41
C ILE A 161 -12.65 7.76 -17.78
N PRO A 162 -11.47 8.24 -18.23
CA PRO A 162 -10.96 7.99 -19.58
C PRO A 162 -10.73 6.52 -19.94
N SER A 163 -10.54 5.65 -18.94
CA SER A 163 -10.34 4.21 -19.09
C SER A 163 -11.64 3.39 -19.06
N CYS A 164 -12.78 4.00 -18.73
CA CYS A 164 -14.06 3.31 -18.70
C CYS A 164 -14.83 3.52 -20.02
N SER A 165 -15.48 2.46 -20.49
CA SER A 165 -16.40 2.52 -21.63
C SER A 165 -17.49 3.56 -21.37
N THR A 166 -17.79 4.40 -22.36
CA THR A 166 -18.85 5.44 -22.27
C THR A 166 -20.26 4.90 -22.54
N ALA A 167 -20.39 3.64 -22.94
CA ALA A 167 -21.67 2.99 -23.18
C ALA A 167 -22.08 2.18 -21.95
N ALA A 168 -23.32 2.40 -21.48
CA ALA A 168 -23.92 1.54 -20.47
C ALA A 168 -24.00 0.10 -21.01
N ARG A 169 -23.56 -0.87 -20.21
CA ARG A 169 -23.54 -2.28 -20.62
C ARG A 169 -24.64 -3.04 -19.89
N PRO A 170 -25.52 -3.76 -20.61
CA PRO A 170 -26.49 -4.62 -19.96
C PRO A 170 -25.76 -5.81 -19.33
N GLY A 171 -25.83 -5.89 -18.01
CA GLY A 171 -25.45 -7.06 -17.23
C GLY A 171 -26.67 -7.62 -16.50
N SER A 172 -26.43 -8.68 -15.75
CA SER A 172 -27.41 -9.31 -14.88
C SER A 172 -27.47 -8.67 -13.49
N ALA A 173 -28.67 -8.62 -12.92
CA ALA A 173 -28.84 -8.05 -11.58
C ALA A 173 -28.20 -8.98 -10.53
N ALA A 174 -28.39 -10.28 -10.69
CA ALA A 174 -27.83 -11.27 -9.79
C ALA A 174 -27.39 -12.55 -10.51
N SER A 175 -26.32 -13.17 -10.01
CA SER A 175 -25.93 -14.54 -10.32
C SER A 175 -25.88 -15.35 -9.02
N VAL A 176 -26.62 -16.45 -8.98
CA VAL A 176 -26.78 -17.31 -7.80
C VAL A 176 -26.61 -18.77 -8.19
N PRO A 177 -26.29 -19.69 -7.26
CA PRO A 177 -26.24 -21.12 -7.54
C PRO A 177 -27.52 -21.59 -8.19
N ALA A 178 -27.43 -22.58 -9.08
CA ALA A 178 -28.60 -23.17 -9.75
C ALA A 178 -29.68 -23.69 -8.77
N THR A 179 -29.31 -23.98 -7.53
CA THR A 179 -30.20 -24.44 -6.46
C THR A 179 -30.63 -23.35 -5.48
N ALA A 180 -30.14 -22.12 -5.64
CA ALA A 180 -30.41 -21.03 -4.72
C ALA A 180 -31.84 -20.50 -4.89
N ARG A 181 -32.41 -20.04 -3.77
CA ARG A 181 -33.70 -19.35 -3.77
C ARG A 181 -33.47 -17.84 -3.82
N VAL A 182 -34.27 -17.16 -4.63
CA VAL A 182 -34.25 -15.70 -4.77
C VAL A 182 -35.61 -15.14 -4.39
N TRP A 183 -35.61 -14.16 -3.49
CA TRP A 183 -36.80 -13.44 -3.05
C TRP A 183 -36.63 -11.95 -3.28
N VAL A 184 -37.62 -11.32 -3.91
CA VAL A 184 -37.69 -9.87 -4.09
C VAL A 184 -39.04 -9.40 -3.57
N ASP A 185 -39.03 -8.64 -2.49
CA ASP A 185 -40.24 -8.03 -1.95
C ASP A 185 -40.56 -6.74 -2.71
N SER A 186 -41.26 -6.88 -3.83
CA SER A 186 -41.67 -5.72 -4.64
C SER A 186 -42.71 -4.84 -3.96
N SER A 187 -43.36 -5.29 -2.87
CA SER A 187 -44.44 -4.54 -2.20
C SER A 187 -43.94 -3.29 -1.49
N SER A 188 -42.66 -3.28 -1.09
CA SER A 188 -41.98 -2.15 -0.44
C SER A 188 -41.18 -1.27 -1.40
N GLY A 189 -41.29 -1.51 -2.72
CA GLY A 189 -40.50 -0.82 -3.74
C GLY A 189 -39.11 -1.43 -3.95
N ALA A 190 -38.88 -2.67 -3.53
CA ALA A 190 -37.66 -3.40 -3.85
C ALA A 190 -37.69 -3.89 -5.31
N GLY A 191 -36.54 -3.98 -5.96
CA GLY A 191 -36.48 -4.33 -7.38
C GLY A 191 -35.15 -4.89 -7.82
N MET A 192 -35.20 -5.68 -8.90
CA MET A 192 -34.02 -6.12 -9.63
C MET A 192 -34.23 -5.84 -11.12
N THR A 193 -33.23 -5.23 -11.77
CA THR A 193 -33.26 -4.89 -13.20
C THR A 193 -31.96 -5.33 -13.86
N GLY A 194 -32.01 -5.75 -15.13
CA GLY A 194 -30.85 -6.28 -15.85
C GLY A 194 -31.27 -7.18 -17.00
N ALA A 195 -30.32 -7.62 -17.81
CA ALA A 195 -30.55 -8.49 -18.96
C ALA A 195 -29.48 -9.60 -19.03
N PRO A 196 -29.77 -10.83 -18.54
CA PRO A 196 -30.99 -11.26 -17.85
C PRO A 196 -31.05 -10.74 -16.40
N VAL A 197 -32.23 -10.56 -15.81
CA VAL A 197 -32.34 -10.10 -14.40
C VAL A 197 -31.64 -11.06 -13.42
N LEU A 198 -31.78 -12.36 -13.63
CA LEU A 198 -31.20 -13.40 -12.78
C LEU A 198 -30.47 -14.44 -13.64
N VAL A 199 -29.25 -14.78 -13.25
CA VAL A 199 -28.46 -15.89 -13.78
C VAL A 199 -28.41 -17.00 -12.73
N LEU A 200 -28.75 -18.22 -13.15
CA LEU A 200 -28.56 -19.42 -12.36
C LEU A 200 -27.26 -20.09 -12.82
N ASP A 201 -26.22 -20.00 -12.00
CA ASP A 201 -24.87 -20.44 -12.34
C ASP A 201 -24.45 -21.64 -11.48
N SER A 202 -24.27 -22.80 -12.11
CA SER A 202 -23.84 -24.02 -11.43
C SER A 202 -22.37 -24.02 -10.99
N SER A 203 -21.57 -23.06 -11.46
CA SER A 203 -20.18 -22.88 -11.03
C SER A 203 -20.08 -22.19 -9.66
N ILE A 204 -21.13 -21.46 -9.26
CA ILE A 204 -21.23 -20.85 -7.95
C ILE A 204 -21.59 -21.93 -6.91
N SER A 205 -20.69 -22.14 -5.97
CA SER A 205 -20.81 -23.07 -4.84
C SER A 205 -20.46 -22.37 -3.53
N ALA A 206 -20.69 -23.02 -2.38
CA ALA A 206 -20.32 -22.47 -1.07
C ALA A 206 -18.85 -22.05 -0.99
N GLY A 207 -17.95 -22.74 -1.70
CA GLY A 207 -16.53 -22.41 -1.81
C GLY A 207 -16.14 -21.54 -3.00
N PHE A 208 -17.10 -20.97 -3.73
CA PHE A 208 -16.85 -20.08 -4.88
C PHE A 208 -16.03 -18.85 -4.45
N LEU A 209 -16.37 -18.27 -3.31
CA LEU A 209 -15.67 -17.12 -2.74
C LEU A 209 -14.35 -17.52 -2.04
N ASP A 210 -14.19 -18.78 -1.63
CA ASP A 210 -12.94 -19.27 -1.04
C ASP A 210 -11.81 -19.44 -2.06
N ARG A 211 -12.11 -19.27 -3.36
CA ARG A 211 -11.18 -19.46 -4.47
C ARG A 211 -10.59 -18.18 -5.02
N LEU A 212 -10.82 -17.02 -4.41
CA LEU A 212 -10.17 -15.78 -4.83
C LEU A 212 -8.65 -15.94 -4.62
N PRO A 213 -7.83 -16.11 -5.66
CA PRO A 213 -6.39 -16.24 -5.49
C PRO A 213 -5.85 -14.88 -5.02
N PRO A 214 -4.81 -14.82 -4.17
CA PRO A 214 -4.01 -15.93 -3.63
C PRO A 214 -4.51 -16.41 -2.25
N SER A 215 -5.52 -15.75 -1.68
CA SER A 215 -5.96 -15.91 -0.30
C SER A 215 -7.48 -16.07 -0.25
N PRO A 216 -8.01 -17.06 0.48
CA PRO A 216 -9.44 -17.30 0.52
C PRO A 216 -10.18 -16.06 1.06
N LEU A 217 -11.43 -15.83 0.64
CA LEU A 217 -12.17 -14.63 1.05
C LEU A 217 -12.17 -14.38 2.57
N PRO A 218 -12.24 -15.37 3.48
CA PRO A 218 -12.12 -15.11 4.92
C PRO A 218 -10.78 -14.48 5.34
N VAL A 219 -9.69 -14.77 4.64
CA VAL A 219 -8.38 -14.13 4.86
C VAL A 219 -8.39 -12.71 4.31
N LEU A 220 -8.96 -12.50 3.12
CA LEU A 220 -9.12 -11.15 2.54
C LEU A 220 -10.06 -10.28 3.40
N ALA A 221 -11.16 -10.85 3.88
CA ALA A 221 -12.14 -10.19 4.74
C ALA A 221 -11.63 -10.00 6.17
N GLY A 222 -10.75 -10.88 6.66
CA GLY A 222 -10.08 -10.75 7.95
C GLY A 222 -8.91 -9.77 7.93
N ALA A 223 -8.24 -9.64 6.77
CA ALA A 223 -7.25 -8.59 6.54
C ALA A 223 -7.94 -7.23 6.32
N ALA A 224 -9.16 -7.25 5.75
CA ALA A 224 -9.96 -6.05 5.54
C ALA A 224 -10.13 -5.32 6.86
N VAL A 225 -9.42 -4.20 6.98
CA VAL A 225 -9.36 -3.35 8.19
C VAL A 225 -10.74 -2.75 8.52
N HIS A 226 -11.70 -2.89 7.62
CA HIS A 226 -12.98 -2.19 7.65
C HIS A 226 -14.15 -3.18 7.47
N SER A 227 -14.31 -4.09 8.43
CA SER A 227 -15.59 -4.79 8.62
C SER A 227 -16.55 -3.86 9.38
N PRO A 228 -17.58 -3.28 8.75
CA PRO A 228 -18.51 -2.41 9.45
C PRO A 228 -19.33 -3.25 10.44
N PHE A 229 -19.07 -3.06 11.74
CA PHE A 229 -19.92 -3.62 12.79
C PHE A 229 -21.27 -2.89 12.75
N GLY A 230 -22.27 -3.51 12.11
CA GLY A 230 -23.67 -3.08 12.16
C GLY A 230 -23.88 -1.59 11.87
N GLY A 231 -23.81 -1.20 10.59
CA GLY A 231 -24.05 0.18 10.17
C GLY A 231 -24.60 0.26 8.76
N ARG A 232 -25.21 1.41 8.41
CA ARG A 232 -25.61 1.69 7.03
C ARG A 232 -24.36 1.83 6.18
N LEU A 233 -24.21 0.90 5.28
CA LEU A 233 -23.25 0.96 4.19
C LEU A 233 -23.58 2.17 3.30
N ALA A 234 -22.68 3.15 3.23
CA ALA A 234 -22.77 4.30 2.33
C ALA A 234 -21.62 4.22 1.33
N PRO A 235 -21.78 3.46 0.23
CA PRO A 235 -20.78 3.38 -0.81
C PRO A 235 -20.69 4.75 -1.50
N GLY A 236 -19.70 5.53 -1.10
CA GLY A 236 -19.42 6.84 -1.67
C GLY A 236 -18.17 7.46 -1.05
N PRO A 237 -17.56 8.42 -1.73
CA PRO A 237 -16.36 9.10 -1.25
C PRO A 237 -16.64 9.84 0.06
N SER A 238 -15.73 9.72 1.02
CA SER A 238 -15.72 10.58 2.21
C SER A 238 -14.87 11.81 1.98
N PHE A 239 -15.30 12.93 2.57
CA PHE A 239 -14.70 14.24 2.37
C PHE A 239 -14.21 14.81 3.70
N LEU A 240 -12.95 15.25 3.72
CA LEU A 240 -12.40 16.11 4.76
C LEU A 240 -12.27 17.51 4.17
N GLY A 241 -13.29 18.35 4.41
CA GLY A 241 -13.39 19.69 3.83
C GLY A 241 -13.49 19.62 2.30
N SER A 242 -12.52 20.24 1.61
CA SER A 242 -12.43 20.24 0.14
C SER A 242 -11.46 19.19 -0.41
N SER A 243 -11.26 18.08 0.30
CA SER A 243 -10.39 16.99 -0.12
C SER A 243 -10.99 15.63 0.26
N CYS A 244 -10.52 14.56 -0.36
CA CYS A 244 -10.89 13.22 0.09
C CYS A 244 -10.36 12.95 1.47
N ASP A 245 -11.16 12.27 2.27
CA ASP A 245 -10.70 11.69 3.52
C ASP A 245 -10.23 10.24 3.28
N PRO A 246 -8.92 9.98 3.12
CA PRO A 246 -8.40 8.62 3.05
C PRO A 246 -8.35 7.93 4.41
N SER A 247 -8.66 8.65 5.51
CA SER A 247 -8.65 8.13 6.88
C SER A 247 -10.01 7.67 7.37
N ASP A 248 -11.09 8.03 6.66
CA ASP A 248 -12.44 7.53 6.96
C ASP A 248 -12.56 6.05 6.56
N ALA A 249 -12.68 5.20 7.58
CA ALA A 249 -12.88 3.76 7.46
C ALA A 249 -14.18 3.37 6.72
N LEU A 250 -15.15 4.28 6.60
CA LEU A 250 -16.41 4.06 5.89
C LEU A 250 -16.39 4.57 4.45
N ASN A 251 -15.24 5.06 3.95
CA ASN A 251 -15.04 5.47 2.57
C ASN A 251 -14.79 4.26 1.65
N TRP A 252 -15.78 3.37 1.52
CA TRP A 252 -15.70 2.17 0.69
C TRP A 252 -16.82 2.22 -0.35
N GLY A 253 -16.57 2.87 -1.48
CA GLY A 253 -17.55 3.00 -2.55
C GLY A 253 -16.95 3.59 -3.81
N ASP A 254 -17.80 3.77 -4.81
CA ASP A 254 -17.39 4.32 -6.09
C ASP A 254 -16.74 5.71 -5.90
N PRO A 255 -15.68 6.02 -6.66
CA PRO A 255 -15.14 7.37 -6.66
C PRO A 255 -16.22 8.40 -6.98
N ALA A 256 -16.01 9.63 -6.54
CA ALA A 256 -16.84 10.73 -7.01
C ALA A 256 -16.77 10.82 -8.55
N SER A 257 -17.76 11.44 -9.19
CA SER A 257 -17.66 11.77 -10.62
C SER A 257 -16.38 12.57 -10.90
N SER A 258 -15.81 12.54 -12.12
CA SER A 258 -14.42 12.98 -12.30
C SER A 258 -14.14 14.47 -12.03
N ALA A 259 -15.18 15.30 -12.00
CA ALA A 259 -15.10 16.72 -11.65
C ALA A 259 -15.19 16.99 -10.15
N ALA A 260 -15.52 15.97 -9.35
CA ALA A 260 -15.66 16.06 -7.91
C ALA A 260 -14.37 15.67 -7.19
N LEU A 261 -14.23 16.22 -6.00
CA LEU A 261 -13.22 15.78 -5.03
C LEU A 261 -13.42 14.26 -4.87
N CYS A 262 -12.37 13.45 -5.04
CA CYS A 262 -12.39 11.97 -4.98
C CYS A 262 -12.66 11.17 -6.25
N ALA A 263 -12.60 11.81 -7.42
CA ALA A 263 -12.54 11.14 -8.72
C ALA A 263 -11.49 10.01 -8.81
N ALA A 264 -10.32 10.21 -8.21
CA ALA A 264 -9.20 9.27 -8.27
C ALA A 264 -9.12 8.34 -7.04
N TYR A 265 -10.03 8.47 -6.08
CA TYR A 265 -10.01 7.61 -4.89
C TYR A 265 -10.39 6.18 -5.27
N ARG A 266 -9.62 5.20 -4.80
CA ARG A 266 -9.89 3.77 -4.96
C ARG A 266 -9.66 3.12 -3.59
N PRO A 267 -10.68 2.58 -2.92
CA PRO A 267 -10.49 1.94 -1.62
C PRO A 267 -9.60 0.71 -1.77
N ILE A 268 -8.61 0.57 -0.89
CA ILE A 268 -7.71 -0.58 -0.84
C ILE A 268 -8.19 -1.48 0.30
N ILE A 269 -8.64 -2.69 -0.03
CA ILE A 269 -8.82 -3.76 0.96
C ILE A 269 -7.42 -4.28 1.28
N ARG A 270 -6.92 -3.98 2.48
CA ARG A 270 -5.67 -4.58 2.98
C ARG A 270 -5.94 -5.92 3.62
#